data_AF-A0A943GMX3-F1
#
_entry.id   AF-A0A943GMX3-F1
#
_cell.length_a   1.000
_cell.length_b   1.000
_cell.length_c   1.000
_cell.angle_alpha   90.00
_cell.angle_beta   90.00
_cell.angle_gamma   90.00
#
_symmetry.space_group_name_H-M   'P 1'
#
loop_
_entity.id
_entity.type
_entity.pdbx_description
1 polymer ?
#
loop_
_entity_poly.entity_id
_entity_poly.type
_entity_poly.pdbx_seq_one_letter_code
_entity_poly.pdbx_strand_id
1 'polypeptide(L)'
;MAVEEYRDNKVIYHLNIDEEAKDILMYLSSLKTIKINRVIKGTTLVSAFYIFSLAFTLYLFHMSFAWIGFVLSIGFAAFGLSVEKFQKTFIKASINKEEQKMSSERKYLFSKDGVEIVSEIGITHNYWSSFVSKGEIENYIYLIRKDNKVLLINKSVLSENELMMLGSFIQEIETEPIEPGNKMSFIMKILVAATMITAIVSLIYMGIKIGYPLSDGEIFRLWFIRTVPIILLLILQCLNVMWTCVLSGIIKMNKKKSLLKRILLWVVGIIVVLAMALGIFVNMLNDDSEHYNSNGTVIVKTPVWLDEPSYRLYKEKNILVLQFLRSADGIEDIDASITQQEYMDKKYGDLEKELEHQDENKKVKKIEEGYLKIYETYIKDTDEEYRKDYNAKGYSYIVTYEDETQIRYLMYDRDNQEGTKAQYVYYKNIKNTDGSWSMMDAEILDMYQYDYESKEVKDLHKTSW
;
A
#
# COMPACT_ATOMS: atom_id res chain seq x y z
N MET A 1 -49.44 71.89 39.26
CA MET A 1 -49.04 70.53 39.71
C MET A 1 -50.11 69.56 39.29
N ALA A 2 -49.84 68.87 38.19
CA ALA A 2 -50.61 67.81 37.55
C ALA A 2 -49.53 67.10 36.69
N VAL A 3 -49.37 65.79 36.57
CA VAL A 3 -50.29 64.65 36.61
C VAL A 3 -49.45 63.40 36.96
N GLU A 4 -50.02 62.48 37.74
CA GLU A 4 -49.55 61.09 37.88
C GLU A 4 -49.60 60.37 36.52
N GLU A 5 -48.50 59.77 36.05
CA GLU A 5 -48.50 58.52 35.23
C GLU A 5 -47.07 58.19 34.76
N TYR A 6 -46.31 57.44 35.56
CA TYR A 6 -45.12 56.69 35.11
C TYR A 6 -44.96 55.43 35.98
N ARG A 7 -46.02 54.62 36.03
CA ARG A 7 -46.02 53.19 36.40
C ARG A 7 -46.63 52.50 35.19
N ASP A 8 -45.99 51.67 34.38
CA ASP A 8 -44.82 50.82 34.53
C ASP A 8 -44.04 50.85 33.21
N ASN A 9 -42.70 50.96 33.23
CA ASN A 9 -41.83 50.87 32.04
C ASN A 9 -41.76 49.41 31.54
N LYS A 10 -42.89 48.83 31.19
CA LYS A 10 -43.02 47.43 30.82
C LYS A 10 -43.96 47.26 29.63
N VAL A 11 -43.52 46.50 28.63
CA VAL A 11 -44.39 46.10 27.49
C VAL A 11 -44.95 44.72 27.81
N ILE A 12 -46.29 44.61 27.83
CA ILE A 12 -46.99 43.34 28.06
C ILE A 12 -47.35 42.75 26.70
N TYR A 13 -46.87 41.55 26.42
CA TYR A 13 -47.14 40.84 25.17
C TYR A 13 -47.73 39.46 25.45
N HIS A 14 -48.85 39.17 24.80
CA HIS A 14 -49.47 37.86 24.81
C HIS A 14 -49.08 37.14 23.52
N LEU A 15 -48.34 36.04 23.64
CA LEU A 15 -48.02 35.24 22.46
C LEU A 15 -49.17 34.26 22.20
N ASN A 16 -49.86 34.47 21.09
CA ASN A 16 -50.67 33.44 20.46
C ASN A 16 -49.86 32.84 19.31
N ILE A 17 -49.55 31.54 19.37
CA ILE A 17 -48.75 30.88 18.33
C ILE A 17 -49.72 30.47 17.21
N ASP A 18 -49.79 31.28 16.17
CA ASP A 18 -50.50 30.96 14.93
C ASP A 18 -49.64 30.07 14.00
N GLU A 19 -50.24 29.62 12.89
CA GLU A 19 -49.57 28.75 11.91
C GLU A 19 -48.37 29.46 11.23
N GLU A 20 -48.44 30.79 11.08
CA GLU A 20 -47.37 31.64 10.53
C GLU A 20 -46.16 31.73 11.47
N ALA A 21 -46.38 31.98 12.77
CA ALA A 21 -45.33 31.98 13.79
C ALA A 21 -44.66 30.60 13.89
N LYS A 22 -45.43 29.51 13.68
CA LYS A 22 -44.90 28.14 13.65
C LYS A 22 -43.98 27.91 12.46
N ASP A 23 -44.36 28.37 11.27
CA ASP A 23 -43.52 28.28 10.07
C ASP A 23 -42.24 29.11 10.21
N ILE A 24 -42.30 30.30 10.83
CA ILE A 24 -41.13 31.13 11.11
C ILE A 24 -40.20 30.46 12.15
N LEU A 25 -40.73 29.88 13.22
CA LEU A 25 -39.96 29.07 14.18
C LEU A 25 -39.28 27.87 13.50
N MET A 26 -39.99 27.21 12.58
CA MET A 26 -39.46 26.10 11.79
C MET A 26 -38.35 26.57 10.85
N TYR A 27 -38.50 27.74 10.23
CA TYR A 27 -37.49 28.36 9.39
C TYR A 27 -36.24 28.75 10.21
N LEU A 28 -36.40 29.44 11.35
CA LEU A 28 -35.31 29.86 12.23
C LEU A 28 -34.54 28.68 12.82
N SER A 29 -35.25 27.64 13.29
CA SER A 29 -34.61 26.40 13.75
C SER A 29 -33.89 25.68 12.61
N SER A 30 -34.39 25.75 11.38
CA SER A 30 -33.72 25.18 10.21
C SER A 30 -32.44 25.93 9.80
N LEU A 31 -32.34 27.24 10.01
CA LEU A 31 -31.19 28.05 9.58
C LEU A 31 -29.87 27.70 10.30
N LYS A 32 -29.91 27.53 11.63
CA LYS A 32 -28.75 27.05 12.40
C LYS A 32 -28.40 25.60 12.04
N THR A 33 -29.42 24.81 11.76
CA THR A 33 -29.32 23.42 11.30
C THR A 33 -28.66 23.34 9.93
N ILE A 34 -28.86 24.30 9.01
CA ILE A 34 -28.18 24.35 7.71
C ILE A 34 -26.66 24.52 7.85
N LYS A 35 -26.19 25.40 8.75
CA LYS A 35 -24.74 25.55 9.02
C LYS A 35 -24.15 24.26 9.62
N ILE A 36 -24.85 23.63 10.56
CA ILE A 36 -24.43 22.36 11.19
C ILE A 36 -24.45 21.20 10.17
N ASN A 37 -25.49 21.14 9.34
CA ASN A 37 -25.65 20.15 8.25
C ASN A 37 -24.50 20.20 7.26
N ARG A 38 -24.04 21.40 6.87
CA ARG A 38 -22.89 21.52 5.96
C ARG A 38 -21.62 20.94 6.56
N VAL A 39 -21.38 21.21 7.84
CA VAL A 39 -20.21 20.65 8.55
C VAL A 39 -20.33 19.14 8.65
N ILE A 40 -21.47 18.61 9.11
CA ILE A 40 -21.69 17.17 9.27
C ILE A 40 -21.61 16.44 7.91
N LYS A 41 -22.32 16.94 6.90
CA LYS A 41 -22.30 16.41 5.52
C LYS A 41 -20.90 16.42 4.92
N GLY A 42 -20.15 17.51 5.09
CA GLY A 42 -18.76 17.59 4.66
C GLY A 42 -17.87 16.57 5.39
N THR A 43 -17.96 16.49 6.72
CA THR A 43 -17.12 15.56 7.51
C THR A 43 -17.44 14.09 7.26
N THR A 44 -18.70 13.73 7.03
CA THR A 44 -19.15 12.34 6.82
C THR A 44 -18.77 11.85 5.42
N LEU A 45 -18.94 12.69 4.38
CA LEU A 45 -18.48 12.36 3.03
C LEU A 45 -16.96 12.23 2.96
N VAL A 46 -16.22 13.09 3.66
CA VAL A 46 -14.75 12.99 3.75
C VAL A 46 -14.33 11.70 4.47
N SER A 47 -14.99 11.38 5.58
CA SER A 47 -14.71 10.14 6.32
C SER A 47 -14.97 8.90 5.46
N ALA A 48 -16.08 8.90 4.70
CA ALA A 48 -16.36 7.85 3.72
C ALA A 48 -15.22 7.72 2.70
N PHE A 49 -14.76 8.83 2.14
CA PHE A 49 -13.65 8.83 1.19
C PHE A 49 -12.34 8.31 1.79
N TYR A 50 -11.98 8.68 3.01
CA TYR A 50 -10.81 8.15 3.71
C TYR A 50 -10.88 6.64 3.88
N ILE A 51 -12.03 6.16 4.35
CA ILE A 51 -12.26 4.74 4.59
C ILE A 51 -12.22 3.99 3.26
N PHE A 52 -12.83 4.52 2.20
CA PHE A 52 -12.73 3.97 0.84
C PHE A 52 -11.29 3.88 0.38
N SER A 53 -10.53 4.96 0.58
CA SER A 53 -9.16 5.06 0.09
C SER A 53 -8.24 4.07 0.79
N LEU A 54 -8.41 3.93 2.10
CA LEU A 54 -7.72 2.93 2.90
C LEU A 54 -8.13 1.51 2.52
N ALA A 55 -9.43 1.25 2.36
CA ALA A 55 -9.95 -0.06 1.93
C ALA A 55 -9.39 -0.47 0.57
N PHE A 56 -9.37 0.44 -0.38
CA PHE A 56 -8.79 0.22 -1.70
C PHE A 56 -7.30 -0.08 -1.63
N THR A 57 -6.55 0.66 -0.80
CA THR A 57 -5.14 0.39 -0.55
C THR A 57 -4.94 -1.02 0.02
N LEU A 58 -5.64 -1.36 1.11
CA LEU A 58 -5.57 -2.68 1.74
C LEU A 58 -5.92 -3.81 0.76
N TYR A 59 -6.91 -3.58 -0.11
CA TYR A 59 -7.31 -4.55 -1.12
C TYR A 59 -6.19 -4.80 -2.14
N LEU A 60 -5.53 -3.75 -2.64
CA LEU A 60 -4.43 -3.89 -3.59
C LEU A 60 -3.27 -4.71 -3.03
N PHE A 61 -3.04 -4.64 -1.71
CA PHE A 61 -2.04 -5.45 -1.01
C PHE A 61 -2.57 -6.83 -0.56
N HIS A 62 -3.70 -7.28 -1.12
CA HIS A 62 -4.30 -8.59 -0.84
C HIS A 62 -4.60 -8.83 0.67
N MET A 63 -4.86 -7.77 1.43
CA MET A 63 -5.23 -7.88 2.84
C MET A 63 -6.72 -8.25 2.99
N SER A 64 -6.99 -9.32 3.75
CA SER A 64 -8.28 -10.02 3.85
C SER A 64 -9.47 -9.19 4.36
N PHE A 65 -9.21 -8.00 4.92
CA PHE A 65 -10.22 -7.18 5.60
C PHE A 65 -10.68 -5.95 4.80
N ALA A 66 -10.21 -5.79 3.56
CA ALA A 66 -10.52 -4.61 2.75
C ALA A 66 -12.02 -4.41 2.46
N TRP A 67 -12.78 -5.51 2.34
CA TRP A 67 -14.22 -5.47 2.08
C TRP A 67 -15.01 -4.78 3.21
N ILE A 68 -14.56 -4.90 4.46
CA ILE A 68 -15.18 -4.23 5.62
C ILE A 68 -15.09 -2.71 5.46
N GLY A 69 -13.93 -2.22 5.00
CA GLY A 69 -13.73 -0.81 4.72
C GLY A 69 -14.64 -0.30 3.60
N PHE A 70 -14.84 -1.06 2.53
CA PHE A 70 -15.77 -0.67 1.46
C PHE A 70 -17.22 -0.54 1.97
N VAL A 71 -17.70 -1.49 2.77
CA VAL A 71 -19.04 -1.43 3.37
C VAL A 71 -19.19 -0.23 4.29
N LEU A 72 -18.20 0.04 5.14
CA LEU A 72 -18.19 1.19 6.03
C LEU A 72 -18.23 2.51 5.25
N SER A 73 -17.43 2.65 4.19
CA SER A 73 -17.45 3.83 3.32
C SER A 73 -18.84 4.12 2.76
N ILE A 74 -19.52 3.09 2.22
CA ILE A 74 -20.87 3.24 1.67
C ILE A 74 -21.84 3.72 2.75
N GLY A 75 -21.75 3.15 3.97
CA GLY A 75 -22.54 3.57 5.11
C GLY A 75 -22.34 5.05 5.47
N PHE A 76 -21.09 5.51 5.55
CA PHE A 76 -20.77 6.91 5.85
C PHE A 76 -21.25 7.87 4.74
N ALA A 77 -21.15 7.47 3.46
CA ALA A 77 -21.63 8.27 2.35
C ALA A 77 -23.16 8.40 2.35
N ALA A 78 -23.87 7.28 2.57
CA ALA A 78 -25.33 7.25 2.67
C ALA A 78 -25.84 8.09 3.85
N PHE A 79 -25.15 8.03 4.98
CA PHE A 79 -25.44 8.87 6.15
C PHE A 79 -25.26 10.35 5.82
N GLY A 80 -24.13 10.74 5.21
CA GLY A 80 -23.84 12.13 4.81
C GLY A 80 -24.89 12.73 3.86
N LEU A 81 -25.39 11.95 2.91
CA LEU A 81 -26.46 12.37 1.99
C LEU A 81 -27.82 12.50 2.70
N SER A 82 -28.04 11.76 3.78
CA SER A 82 -29.33 11.68 4.48
C SER A 82 -29.44 12.59 5.71
N VAL A 83 -28.36 13.26 6.13
CA VAL A 83 -28.32 14.10 7.34
C VAL A 83 -29.46 15.13 7.38
N GLU A 84 -29.71 15.80 6.25
CA GLU A 84 -30.76 16.83 6.14
C GLU A 84 -32.16 16.25 6.39
N LYS A 85 -32.43 15.01 5.93
CA LYS A 85 -33.71 14.33 6.13
C LYS A 85 -33.88 13.93 7.60
N PHE A 86 -32.86 13.30 8.19
CA PHE A 86 -32.90 12.87 9.59
C PHE A 86 -33.06 14.05 10.56
N GLN A 87 -32.34 15.15 10.34
CA GLN A 87 -32.44 16.32 11.21
C GLN A 87 -33.78 17.04 11.09
N LYS A 88 -34.36 17.15 9.87
CA LYS A 88 -35.71 17.69 9.69
C LYS A 88 -36.76 16.89 10.48
N THR A 89 -36.67 15.56 10.44
CA THR A 89 -37.57 14.68 11.21
C THR A 89 -37.39 14.86 12.72
N PHE A 90 -36.14 14.97 13.19
CA PHE A 90 -35.84 15.17 14.61
C PHE A 90 -36.31 16.54 15.14
N ILE A 91 -36.14 17.60 14.34
CA ILE A 91 -36.62 18.95 14.67
C ILE A 91 -38.15 18.96 14.73
N LYS A 92 -38.82 18.37 13.74
CA LYS A 92 -40.29 18.25 13.74
C LYS A 92 -40.79 17.50 14.98
N ALA A 93 -40.11 16.42 15.38
CA ALA A 93 -40.44 15.69 16.59
C ALA A 93 -40.19 16.51 17.89
N SER A 94 -39.11 17.30 17.92
CA SER A 94 -38.78 18.14 19.07
C SER A 94 -39.77 19.30 19.23
N ILE A 95 -40.17 19.95 18.12
CA ILE A 95 -41.16 21.02 18.11
C ILE A 95 -42.53 20.48 18.49
N ASN A 96 -42.98 19.35 17.93
CA ASN A 96 -44.25 18.73 18.31
C ASN A 96 -44.29 18.36 19.81
N LYS A 97 -43.14 17.97 20.38
CA LYS A 97 -43.01 17.69 21.81
C LYS A 97 -43.00 18.96 22.67
N GLU A 98 -42.50 20.08 22.16
CA GLU A 98 -42.63 21.39 22.79
C GLU A 98 -44.06 21.95 22.65
N GLU A 99 -44.74 21.72 21.53
CA GLU A 99 -46.14 22.10 21.28
C GLU A 99 -47.08 21.44 22.30
N GLN A 100 -46.88 20.14 22.59
CA GLN A 100 -47.56 19.44 23.69
C GLN A 100 -47.31 20.06 25.08
N LYS A 101 -46.27 20.88 25.24
CA LYS A 101 -45.93 21.60 26.48
C LYS A 101 -46.27 23.09 26.44
N MET A 102 -46.63 23.65 25.28
CA MET A 102 -46.86 25.09 25.06
C MET A 102 -48.34 25.46 24.96
N SER A 103 -49.27 24.53 25.14
CA SER A 103 -50.73 24.77 25.02
C SER A 103 -51.34 25.70 26.09
N SER A 104 -50.53 26.44 26.85
CA SER A 104 -50.95 27.43 27.84
C SER A 104 -50.53 28.83 27.35
N GLU A 105 -51.42 29.82 27.41
CA GLU A 105 -51.09 31.22 27.13
C GLU A 105 -49.86 31.68 27.93
N ARG A 106 -48.90 32.33 27.26
CA ARG A 106 -47.72 32.92 27.91
C ARG A 106 -47.78 34.43 27.83
N LYS A 107 -47.62 35.09 28.98
CA LYS A 107 -47.46 36.55 29.04
C LYS A 107 -45.98 36.88 29.13
N TYR A 108 -45.53 37.73 28.24
CA TYR A 108 -44.17 38.25 28.21
C TYR A 108 -44.19 39.68 28.70
N LEU A 109 -43.30 39.99 29.64
CA LEU A 109 -43.17 41.31 30.22
C LEU A 109 -41.75 41.81 29.92
N PHE A 110 -41.65 42.72 28.97
CA PHE A 110 -40.38 43.30 28.55
C PHE A 110 -40.04 44.49 29.45
N SER A 111 -38.80 44.56 29.90
CA SER A 111 -38.29 45.63 30.75
C SER A 111 -36.86 46.01 30.36
N LYS A 112 -36.29 47.02 31.00
CA LYS A 112 -34.89 47.41 30.79
C LYS A 112 -33.89 46.30 31.11
N ASP A 113 -34.21 45.40 32.05
CA ASP A 113 -33.27 44.37 32.51
C ASP A 113 -33.38 43.06 31.71
N GLY A 114 -34.55 42.79 31.13
CA GLY A 114 -34.81 41.56 30.40
C GLY A 114 -36.29 41.29 30.13
N VAL A 115 -36.59 40.02 29.86
CA VAL A 115 -37.94 39.50 29.57
C VAL A 115 -38.37 38.52 30.65
N GLU A 116 -39.48 38.83 31.32
CA GLU A 116 -40.16 37.87 32.19
C GLU A 116 -41.20 37.09 31.41
N ILE A 117 -41.13 35.76 31.53
CA ILE A 117 -42.09 34.84 30.94
C ILE A 117 -42.97 34.33 32.07
N VAL A 118 -44.23 34.75 32.07
CA VAL A 118 -45.24 34.31 33.02
C VAL A 118 -46.00 33.15 32.37
N SER A 119 -45.94 32.00 33.01
CA SER A 119 -46.65 30.77 32.62
C SER A 119 -47.41 30.20 33.83
N GLU A 120 -48.30 29.24 33.60
CA GLU A 120 -49.01 28.52 34.67
C GLU A 120 -48.06 27.82 35.66
N ILE A 121 -46.85 27.47 35.21
CA ILE A 121 -45.84 26.74 35.98
C ILE A 121 -44.92 27.69 36.78
N GLY A 122 -45.02 29.00 36.54
CA GLY A 122 -44.25 30.03 37.26
C GLY A 122 -43.70 31.13 36.36
N ILE A 123 -42.99 32.06 36.98
CA ILE A 123 -42.36 33.24 36.35
C ILE A 123 -40.88 32.94 36.12
N THR A 124 -40.41 33.10 34.88
CA THR A 124 -38.99 32.97 34.54
C THR A 124 -38.45 34.30 34.06
N HIS A 125 -37.45 34.85 34.74
CA HIS A 125 -36.78 36.10 34.34
C HIS A 125 -35.57 35.81 33.44
N ASN A 126 -35.46 36.52 32.31
CA ASN A 126 -34.39 36.31 31.33
C ASN A 126 -33.71 37.63 30.97
N TYR A 127 -32.47 37.81 31.43
CA TYR A 127 -31.69 39.01 31.16
C TYR A 127 -31.35 39.18 29.68
N TRP A 128 -31.24 40.42 29.20
CA TRP A 128 -30.82 40.72 27.82
C TRP A 128 -29.45 40.12 27.46
N SER A 129 -28.54 40.04 28.43
CA SER A 129 -27.22 39.40 28.29
C SER A 129 -27.30 37.89 27.99
N SER A 130 -28.47 37.27 28.11
CA SER A 130 -28.72 35.87 27.72
C SER A 130 -29.03 35.72 26.24
N PHE A 131 -29.36 36.79 25.53
CA PHE A 131 -29.63 36.79 24.09
C PHE A 131 -28.36 37.03 23.30
N VAL A 132 -28.23 36.35 22.17
CA VAL A 132 -27.03 36.34 21.33
C VAL A 132 -27.27 36.98 19.99
N SER A 133 -28.49 36.90 19.47
CA SER A 133 -28.85 37.55 18.22
C SER A 133 -30.31 37.97 18.16
N LYS A 134 -30.56 38.99 17.35
CA LYS A 134 -31.89 39.46 16.98
C LYS A 134 -32.03 39.61 15.47
N GLY A 135 -33.26 39.58 14.99
CA GLY A 135 -33.56 39.97 13.62
C GLY A 135 -35.06 40.10 13.39
N GLU A 136 -35.42 40.36 12.14
CA GLU A 136 -36.80 40.57 11.72
C GLU A 136 -37.11 39.67 10.52
N ILE A 137 -38.27 39.03 10.55
CA ILE A 137 -38.82 38.22 9.45
C ILE A 137 -40.28 38.61 9.34
N GLU A 138 -40.68 39.12 8.18
CA GLU A 138 -42.06 39.54 7.92
C GLU A 138 -42.55 40.50 9.04
N ASN A 139 -43.68 40.18 9.69
CA ASN A 139 -44.24 40.97 10.79
C ASN A 139 -43.69 40.57 12.17
N TYR A 140 -42.65 39.77 12.26
CA TYR A 140 -42.11 39.29 13.53
C TYR A 140 -40.70 39.82 13.82
N ILE A 141 -40.45 40.16 15.07
CA ILE A 141 -39.10 40.30 15.64
C ILE A 141 -38.77 38.97 16.32
N TYR A 142 -37.59 38.41 16.05
CA TYR A 142 -37.11 37.22 16.73
C TYR A 142 -35.86 37.51 17.55
N LEU A 143 -35.77 36.91 18.73
CA LEU A 143 -34.60 36.96 19.61
C LEU A 143 -34.12 35.53 19.90
N ILE A 144 -32.82 35.28 19.75
CA ILE A 144 -32.22 33.97 19.99
C ILE A 144 -31.40 34.01 21.28
N ARG A 145 -31.68 33.08 22.19
CA ARG A 145 -30.99 32.96 23.47
C ARG A 145 -29.77 32.02 23.39
N LYS A 146 -28.84 32.13 24.34
CA LYS A 146 -27.62 31.29 24.45
C LYS A 146 -27.90 29.78 24.47
N ASP A 147 -29.04 29.36 25.01
CA ASP A 147 -29.50 27.96 25.02
C ASP A 147 -30.37 27.59 23.81
N ASN A 148 -30.40 28.46 22.78
CA ASN A 148 -31.10 28.30 21.50
C ASN A 148 -32.62 28.38 21.55
N LYS A 149 -33.21 28.83 22.66
CA LYS A 149 -34.63 29.18 22.67
C LYS A 149 -34.86 30.46 21.86
N VAL A 150 -35.90 30.45 21.04
CA VAL A 150 -36.30 31.59 20.22
C VAL A 150 -37.52 32.25 20.86
N LEU A 151 -37.47 33.57 21.01
CA LEU A 151 -38.61 34.39 21.35
C LEU A 151 -39.09 35.09 20.07
N LEU A 152 -40.35 34.91 19.72
CA LEU A 152 -41.01 35.62 18.62
C LEU A 152 -41.95 36.67 19.17
N ILE A 153 -41.96 37.83 18.52
CA ILE A 153 -42.76 38.99 18.90
C ILE A 153 -43.43 39.51 17.65
N ASN A 154 -44.76 39.43 17.60
CA ASN A 154 -45.54 39.96 16.48
C ASN A 154 -45.61 41.49 16.57
N LYS A 155 -45.09 42.18 15.56
CA LYS A 155 -45.09 43.64 15.45
C LYS A 155 -46.50 44.21 15.30
N SER A 156 -47.42 43.48 14.68
CA SER A 156 -48.79 43.98 14.42
C SER A 156 -49.64 44.13 15.68
N VAL A 157 -49.24 43.47 16.76
CA VAL A 157 -49.96 43.48 18.05
C VAL A 157 -49.44 44.58 18.98
N LEU A 158 -48.25 45.13 18.70
CA LEU A 158 -47.64 46.19 19.49
C LEU A 158 -47.96 47.56 18.90
N SER A 159 -48.23 48.53 19.78
CA SER A 159 -48.34 49.94 19.37
C SER A 159 -46.97 50.51 18.95
N GLU A 160 -46.98 51.60 18.20
CA GLU A 160 -45.75 52.25 17.71
C GLU A 160 -44.82 52.68 18.86
N ASN A 161 -45.40 53.14 19.97
CA ASN A 161 -44.65 53.47 21.19
C ASN A 161 -44.02 52.23 21.85
N GLU A 162 -44.74 51.11 21.91
CA GLU A 162 -44.21 49.85 22.47
C GLU A 162 -43.12 49.25 21.60
N LEU A 163 -43.23 49.37 20.27
CA LEU A 163 -42.18 48.97 19.32
C LEU A 163 -40.91 49.79 19.49
N MET A 164 -41.04 51.12 19.62
CA MET A 164 -39.90 51.99 19.90
C MET A 164 -39.24 51.64 21.24
N MET A 165 -40.05 51.38 22.27
CA MET A 165 -39.56 51.03 23.60
C MET A 165 -38.84 49.68 23.59
N LEU A 166 -39.44 48.66 22.96
CA LEU A 166 -38.81 47.34 22.77
C LEU A 166 -37.51 47.45 21.99
N GLY A 167 -37.51 48.23 20.90
CA GLY A 167 -36.33 48.52 20.09
C GLY A 167 -35.15 49.07 20.90
N SER A 168 -35.44 49.96 21.86
CA SER A 168 -34.43 50.49 22.79
C SER A 168 -33.87 49.42 23.73
N PHE A 169 -34.69 48.47 24.19
CA PHE A 169 -34.23 47.39 25.09
C PHE A 169 -33.32 46.39 24.38
N ILE A 170 -33.60 46.10 23.11
CA ILE A 170 -32.85 45.10 22.34
C ILE A 170 -31.73 45.70 21.48
N GLN A 171 -31.38 46.98 21.67
CA GLN A 171 -30.42 47.68 20.80
C GLN A 171 -29.02 47.06 20.85
N GLU A 172 -28.58 46.59 22.02
CA GLU A 172 -27.25 46.03 22.25
C GLU A 172 -27.09 44.57 21.77
N ILE A 173 -28.18 43.91 21.38
CA ILE A 173 -28.15 42.54 20.86
C ILE A 173 -27.68 42.56 19.40
N GLU A 174 -26.69 41.73 19.06
CA GLU A 174 -26.14 41.64 17.70
C GLU A 174 -27.22 41.30 16.66
N THR A 175 -27.27 42.05 15.57
CA THR A 175 -28.09 41.75 14.40
C THR A 175 -27.35 40.76 13.49
N GLU A 176 -27.74 39.49 13.50
CA GLU A 176 -27.22 38.53 12.51
C GLU A 176 -28.06 38.62 11.23
N PRO A 177 -27.48 38.99 10.07
CA PRO A 177 -28.15 38.81 8.80
C PRO A 177 -28.35 37.31 8.54
N ILE A 178 -29.59 36.92 8.22
CA ILE A 178 -29.91 35.57 7.76
C ILE A 178 -29.32 35.42 6.36
N GLU A 179 -28.08 34.90 6.27
CA GLU A 179 -27.49 34.57 4.97
C GLU A 179 -28.32 33.45 4.31
N PRO A 180 -28.90 33.68 3.12
CA PRO A 180 -29.59 32.64 2.40
C PRO A 180 -28.60 31.52 2.08
N GLY A 181 -29.09 30.29 2.16
CA GLY A 181 -28.29 29.07 2.10
C GLY A 181 -27.38 29.02 0.88
N ASN A 182 -26.12 29.43 1.06
CA ASN A 182 -25.10 29.29 0.04
C ASN A 182 -24.99 27.83 -0.44
N LYS A 183 -25.39 27.57 -1.69
CA LYS A 183 -25.30 26.26 -2.37
C LYS A 183 -23.90 25.69 -2.14
N MET A 184 -23.81 24.37 -1.98
CA MET A 184 -22.53 23.65 -1.90
C MET A 184 -21.57 24.22 -2.95
N SER A 185 -20.43 24.75 -2.51
CA SER A 185 -19.45 25.44 -3.37
C SER A 185 -19.18 24.59 -4.61
N PHE A 186 -19.10 25.22 -5.77
CA PHE A 186 -18.80 24.57 -7.04
C PHE A 186 -17.58 23.64 -6.94
N ILE A 187 -16.58 24.03 -6.14
CA ILE A 187 -15.38 23.24 -5.82
C ILE A 187 -15.71 21.90 -5.15
N MET A 188 -16.63 21.88 -4.18
CA MET A 188 -17.06 20.64 -3.51
C MET A 188 -17.80 19.70 -4.46
N LYS A 189 -18.58 20.23 -5.41
CA LYS A 189 -19.28 19.41 -6.41
C LYS A 189 -18.30 18.73 -7.36
N ILE A 190 -17.31 19.48 -7.85
CA ILE A 190 -16.24 18.94 -8.69
C ILE A 190 -15.46 17.87 -7.92
N LEU A 191 -15.12 18.13 -6.66
CA LEU A 191 -14.37 17.20 -5.84
C LEU A 191 -15.13 15.90 -5.61
N VAL A 192 -16.42 15.98 -5.28
CA VAL A 192 -17.30 14.80 -5.17
C VAL A 192 -17.38 14.04 -6.49
N ALA A 193 -17.58 14.73 -7.62
CA ALA A 193 -17.61 14.08 -8.93
C ALA A 193 -16.29 13.36 -9.25
N ALA A 194 -15.14 13.99 -9.00
CA ALA A 194 -13.84 13.37 -9.19
C ALA A 194 -13.68 12.10 -8.33
N THR A 195 -14.08 12.15 -7.05
CA THR A 195 -14.01 10.96 -6.18
C THR A 195 -14.92 9.83 -6.64
N MET A 196 -16.11 10.15 -7.16
CA MET A 196 -17.04 9.15 -7.69
C MET A 196 -16.47 8.50 -8.96
N ILE A 197 -15.88 9.30 -9.86
CA ILE A 197 -15.22 8.78 -11.06
C ILE A 197 -14.07 7.85 -10.68
N THR A 198 -13.20 8.27 -9.75
CA THR A 198 -12.09 7.42 -9.25
C THR A 198 -12.60 6.12 -8.64
N ALA A 199 -13.69 6.15 -7.87
CA ALA A 199 -14.30 4.96 -7.29
C ALA A 199 -14.86 4.02 -8.37
N ILE A 200 -15.54 4.56 -9.38
CA ILE A 200 -16.07 3.77 -10.51
C ILE A 200 -14.93 3.12 -11.30
N VAL A 201 -13.88 3.87 -11.65
CA VAL A 201 -12.71 3.33 -12.36
C VAL A 201 -12.04 2.22 -11.53
N SER A 202 -11.93 2.42 -10.21
CA SER A 202 -11.38 1.42 -9.28
C SER A 202 -12.21 0.14 -9.25
N LEU A 203 -13.55 0.26 -9.25
CA LEU A 203 -14.46 -0.88 -9.30
C LEU A 203 -14.42 -1.61 -10.65
N ILE A 204 -14.29 -0.88 -11.76
CA ILE A 204 -14.13 -1.47 -13.09
C ILE A 204 -12.82 -2.27 -13.15
N TYR A 205 -11.71 -1.67 -12.71
CA TYR A 205 -10.42 -2.36 -12.63
C TYR A 205 -10.51 -3.66 -11.83
N MET A 206 -11.14 -3.58 -10.66
CA MET A 206 -11.40 -4.70 -9.78
C MET A 206 -12.25 -5.79 -10.45
N GLY A 207 -13.34 -5.39 -11.11
CA GLY A 207 -14.22 -6.29 -11.84
C GLY A 207 -13.48 -7.03 -12.97
N ILE A 208 -12.58 -6.35 -13.69
CA ILE A 208 -11.74 -6.97 -14.71
C ILE A 208 -10.73 -7.94 -14.06
N LYS A 209 -10.04 -7.52 -13.00
CA LYS A 209 -9.02 -8.35 -12.33
C LYS A 209 -9.60 -9.67 -11.78
N ILE A 210 -10.82 -9.65 -11.25
CA ILE A 210 -11.48 -10.85 -10.67
C ILE A 210 -12.28 -11.62 -11.72
N GLY A 211 -13.03 -10.91 -12.55
CA GLY A 211 -14.03 -11.49 -13.44
C GLY A 211 -13.46 -12.02 -14.74
N TYR A 212 -12.20 -11.70 -15.09
CA TYR A 212 -11.56 -12.24 -16.27
C TYR A 212 -11.05 -13.67 -16.00
N PRO A 213 -11.58 -14.70 -16.68
CA PRO A 213 -11.14 -16.07 -16.47
C PRO A 213 -9.76 -16.27 -17.10
N LEU A 214 -8.72 -16.24 -16.27
CA LEU A 214 -7.38 -16.66 -16.67
C LEU A 214 -7.33 -18.18 -16.72
N SER A 215 -6.86 -18.74 -17.83
CA SER A 215 -6.57 -20.18 -17.93
C SER A 215 -5.25 -20.51 -17.24
N ASP A 216 -4.99 -21.80 -16.97
CA ASP A 216 -3.72 -22.23 -16.37
C ASP A 216 -2.53 -21.77 -17.23
N GLY A 217 -1.61 -21.02 -16.59
CA GLY A 217 -0.45 -20.41 -17.26
C GLY A 217 -0.70 -19.02 -17.85
N GLU A 218 -1.91 -18.46 -17.77
CA GLU A 218 -2.17 -17.08 -18.19
C GLU A 218 -1.96 -16.09 -17.05
N ILE A 219 -1.31 -14.98 -17.36
CA ILE A 219 -1.13 -13.87 -16.43
C ILE A 219 -1.58 -12.57 -17.10
N PHE A 220 -2.07 -11.61 -16.30
CA PHE A 220 -2.22 -10.26 -16.84
C PHE A 220 -0.86 -9.62 -17.05
N ARG A 221 -0.79 -8.70 -18.02
CA ARG A 221 0.36 -7.84 -18.22
C ARG A 221 0.67 -7.04 -16.96
N LEU A 222 1.96 -6.88 -16.69
CA LEU A 222 2.49 -6.16 -15.54
C LEU A 222 2.02 -4.71 -15.52
N TRP A 223 1.93 -4.02 -16.68
CA TRP A 223 1.42 -2.65 -16.70
C TRP A 223 -0.03 -2.56 -16.20
N PHE A 224 -0.86 -3.58 -16.45
CA PHE A 224 -2.23 -3.63 -15.96
C PHE A 224 -2.28 -3.97 -14.46
N ILE A 225 -1.45 -4.93 -14.00
CA ILE A 225 -1.40 -5.30 -12.57
C ILE A 225 -0.76 -4.20 -11.72
N ARG A 226 0.15 -3.39 -12.26
CA ARG A 226 0.99 -2.47 -11.46
C ARG A 226 0.76 -1.01 -11.77
N THR A 227 0.91 -0.62 -13.02
CA THR A 227 0.82 0.79 -13.43
C THR A 227 -0.58 1.35 -13.16
N VAL A 228 -1.63 0.58 -13.45
CA VAL A 228 -3.02 1.00 -13.21
C VAL A 228 -3.28 1.24 -11.71
N PRO A 229 -2.98 0.31 -10.78
CA PRO A 229 -3.07 0.58 -9.35
C PRO A 229 -2.22 1.75 -8.86
N ILE A 230 -0.99 1.90 -9.35
CA ILE A 230 -0.11 3.02 -8.95
C ILE A 230 -0.75 4.36 -9.36
N ILE A 231 -1.24 4.48 -10.59
CA ILE A 231 -1.95 5.68 -11.05
C ILE A 231 -3.19 5.94 -10.20
N LEU A 232 -3.98 4.92 -9.89
CA LEU A 232 -5.17 5.05 -9.05
C LEU A 232 -4.80 5.52 -7.63
N LEU A 233 -3.75 4.95 -7.03
CA LEU A 233 -3.24 5.38 -5.73
C LEU A 233 -2.76 6.84 -5.76
N LEU A 234 -2.03 7.26 -6.80
CA LEU A 234 -1.60 8.65 -6.95
C LEU A 234 -2.78 9.63 -7.08
N ILE A 235 -3.81 9.27 -7.85
CA ILE A 235 -5.04 10.08 -7.96
C ILE A 235 -5.72 10.18 -6.59
N LEU A 236 -5.81 9.06 -5.86
CA LEU A 236 -6.42 8.99 -4.55
C LEU A 236 -5.68 9.83 -3.51
N GLN A 237 -4.34 9.85 -3.58
CA GLN A 237 -3.48 10.71 -2.77
C GLN A 237 -3.76 12.19 -3.02
N CYS A 238 -3.80 12.60 -4.29
CA CYS A 238 -4.12 13.98 -4.67
C CYS A 238 -5.52 14.40 -4.17
N LEU A 239 -6.52 13.53 -4.35
CA LEU A 239 -7.88 13.76 -3.86
C LEU A 239 -7.93 13.86 -2.33
N ASN A 240 -7.14 13.04 -1.63
CA ASN A 240 -7.04 13.07 -0.18
C ASN A 240 -6.50 14.40 0.34
N VAL A 241 -5.38 14.87 -0.24
CA VAL A 241 -4.83 16.20 0.07
C VAL A 241 -5.84 17.30 -0.23
N MET A 242 -6.55 17.24 -1.36
CA MET A 242 -7.61 18.22 -1.66
C MET A 242 -8.75 18.20 -0.64
N TRP A 243 -9.22 17.04 -0.21
CA TRP A 243 -10.25 16.90 0.82
C TRP A 243 -9.79 17.42 2.20
N THR A 244 -8.56 17.14 2.62
CA THR A 244 -7.99 17.71 3.86
C THR A 244 -8.03 19.23 3.85
N CYS A 245 -7.62 19.84 2.74
CA CYS A 245 -7.58 21.28 2.55
C CYS A 245 -8.98 21.91 2.61
N VAL A 246 -9.93 21.36 1.86
CA VAL A 246 -11.32 21.85 1.82
C VAL A 246 -11.96 21.75 3.21
N LEU A 247 -11.78 20.63 3.91
CA LEU A 247 -12.39 20.42 5.22
C LEU A 247 -11.73 21.28 6.31
N SER A 248 -10.41 21.46 6.25
CA SER A 248 -9.67 22.41 7.09
C SER A 248 -10.22 23.84 6.95
N GLY A 249 -10.61 24.25 5.74
CA GLY A 249 -11.29 25.53 5.48
C GLY A 249 -12.65 25.63 6.15
N ILE A 250 -13.49 24.59 6.03
CA ILE A 250 -14.83 24.54 6.66
C ILE A 250 -14.73 24.60 8.19
N ILE A 251 -13.76 23.90 8.79
CA ILE A 251 -13.59 23.86 10.25
C ILE A 251 -13.15 25.23 10.81
N LYS A 252 -12.52 26.10 10.01
CA LYS A 252 -11.99 27.42 10.43
C LYS A 252 -13.06 28.39 10.96
N MET A 253 -14.34 28.17 10.69
CA MET A 253 -15.43 29.04 11.14
C MET A 253 -15.72 29.03 12.66
N ASN A 254 -15.06 28.20 13.49
CA ASN A 254 -15.41 28.02 14.92
C ASN A 254 -14.21 28.25 15.91
N LYS A 255 -13.96 29.50 16.32
CA LYS A 255 -12.68 30.07 16.84
C LYS A 255 -11.75 29.31 17.82
N LYS A 256 -12.17 28.33 18.64
CA LYS A 256 -11.24 27.63 19.60
C LYS A 256 -11.21 26.10 19.50
N LYS A 257 -12.37 25.43 19.53
CA LYS A 257 -12.46 23.96 19.32
C LYS A 257 -12.14 23.53 17.88
N SER A 258 -12.07 24.47 16.93
CA SER A 258 -11.70 24.26 15.53
C SER A 258 -10.24 23.86 15.34
N LEU A 259 -9.32 24.42 16.13
CA LEU A 259 -7.88 24.28 15.91
C LEU A 259 -7.41 22.84 16.15
N LEU A 260 -7.81 22.25 17.28
CA LEU A 260 -7.53 20.85 17.61
C LEU A 260 -8.09 19.88 16.57
N LYS A 261 -9.32 20.13 16.08
CA LYS A 261 -9.95 19.32 15.04
C LYS A 261 -9.22 19.38 13.71
N ARG A 262 -8.63 20.54 13.36
CA ARG A 262 -7.81 20.69 12.15
C ARG A 262 -6.50 19.93 12.28
N ILE A 263 -5.82 20.04 13.42
CA ILE A 263 -4.57 19.29 13.66
C ILE A 263 -4.84 17.80 13.53
N LEU A 264 -5.88 17.28 14.18
CA LEU A 264 -6.27 15.87 14.08
C LEU A 264 -6.56 15.45 12.63
N LEU A 265 -7.31 16.27 11.89
CA LEU A 265 -7.60 16.01 10.47
C LEU A 265 -6.34 15.91 9.61
N TRP A 266 -5.38 16.83 9.80
CA TRP A 266 -4.12 16.82 9.07
C TRP A 266 -3.26 15.62 9.44
N VAL A 267 -3.19 15.26 10.73
CA VAL A 267 -2.46 14.06 11.19
C VAL A 267 -3.03 12.81 10.54
N VAL A 268 -4.35 12.63 10.56
CA VAL A 268 -5.01 11.48 9.91
C VAL A 268 -4.76 11.49 8.40
N GLY A 269 -4.90 12.65 7.75
CA GLY A 269 -4.61 12.81 6.32
C GLY A 269 -3.20 12.39 5.95
N ILE A 270 -2.20 12.86 6.71
CA ILE A 270 -0.78 12.53 6.51
C ILE A 270 -0.53 11.04 6.73
N ILE A 271 -1.08 10.43 7.79
CA ILE A 271 -0.92 8.99 8.04
C ILE A 271 -1.44 8.17 6.86
N VAL A 272 -2.63 8.53 6.35
CA VAL A 272 -3.20 7.85 5.18
C VAL A 272 -2.30 8.04 3.96
N VAL A 273 -1.79 9.24 3.73
CA VAL A 273 -0.86 9.52 2.62
C VAL A 273 0.43 8.68 2.74
N LEU A 274 1.05 8.64 3.92
CA LEU A 274 2.25 7.86 4.16
C LEU A 274 2.01 6.36 3.98
N ALA A 275 0.85 5.85 4.41
CA ALA A 275 0.50 4.44 4.25
C ALA A 275 0.40 4.05 2.76
N MET A 276 -0.26 4.85 1.91
CA MET A 276 -0.28 4.51 0.47
C MET A 276 1.06 4.76 -0.21
N ALA A 277 1.86 5.74 0.24
CA ALA A 277 3.21 5.94 -0.29
C ALA A 277 4.13 4.75 0.03
N LEU A 278 4.06 4.22 1.25
CA LEU A 278 4.75 3.00 1.64
C LEU A 278 4.28 1.80 0.79
N GLY A 279 2.96 1.70 0.56
CA GLY A 279 2.41 0.68 -0.32
C GLY A 279 2.99 0.76 -1.74
N ILE A 280 3.01 1.95 -2.35
CA ILE A 280 3.63 2.17 -3.67
C ILE A 280 5.10 1.74 -3.64
N PHE A 281 5.85 2.16 -2.62
CA PHE A 281 7.26 1.83 -2.48
C PHE A 281 7.51 0.31 -2.37
N VAL A 282 6.77 -0.40 -1.52
CA VAL A 282 6.87 -1.86 -1.39
C VAL A 282 6.53 -2.55 -2.71
N ASN A 283 5.54 -2.06 -3.45
CA ASN A 283 5.19 -2.60 -4.76
C ASN A 283 6.31 -2.36 -5.79
N MET A 284 6.99 -1.21 -5.74
CA MET A 284 8.13 -0.90 -6.61
C MET A 284 9.40 -1.70 -6.28
N LEU A 285 9.57 -2.17 -5.04
CA LEU A 285 10.73 -3.00 -4.68
C LEU A 285 10.66 -4.42 -5.26
N ASN A 286 9.46 -4.89 -5.63
CA ASN A 286 9.22 -6.25 -6.10
C ASN A 286 9.12 -6.31 -7.64
N ASP A 287 10.05 -5.63 -8.34
CA ASP A 287 9.81 -5.22 -9.73
C ASP A 287 10.10 -6.35 -10.74
N ASP A 288 9.10 -7.22 -10.97
CA ASP A 288 9.00 -7.96 -12.23
C ASP A 288 9.11 -7.00 -13.42
N SER A 289 9.80 -7.40 -14.49
CA SER A 289 9.94 -6.57 -15.69
C SER A 289 9.59 -7.37 -16.94
N GLU A 290 8.83 -6.75 -17.85
CA GLU A 290 8.54 -7.29 -19.18
C GLU A 290 9.59 -6.82 -20.18
N HIS A 291 10.28 -7.77 -20.81
CA HIS A 291 11.16 -7.54 -21.94
C HIS A 291 10.48 -8.01 -23.23
N TYR A 292 10.34 -7.11 -24.20
CA TYR A 292 9.63 -7.35 -25.45
C TYR A 292 10.64 -7.73 -26.53
N ASN A 293 10.46 -8.92 -27.12
CA ASN A 293 11.36 -9.43 -28.14
C ASN A 293 10.82 -9.15 -29.55
N SER A 294 11.72 -9.08 -30.53
CA SER A 294 11.38 -8.83 -31.94
C SER A 294 10.51 -9.92 -32.57
N ASN A 295 10.54 -11.14 -32.02
CA ASN A 295 9.76 -12.28 -32.49
C ASN A 295 8.33 -12.35 -31.92
N GLY A 296 7.90 -11.32 -31.16
CA GLY A 296 6.55 -11.25 -30.57
C GLY A 296 6.37 -12.03 -29.27
N THR A 297 7.47 -12.55 -28.69
CA THR A 297 7.47 -13.12 -27.33
C THR A 297 7.78 -12.04 -26.30
N VAL A 298 7.39 -12.30 -25.05
CA VAL A 298 7.65 -11.43 -23.91
C VAL A 298 8.33 -12.26 -22.82
N ILE A 299 9.48 -11.80 -22.36
CA ILE A 299 10.14 -12.40 -21.20
C ILE A 299 9.75 -11.61 -19.96
N VAL A 300 9.18 -12.30 -18.99
CA VAL A 300 8.91 -11.73 -17.68
C VAL A 300 10.02 -12.17 -16.75
N LYS A 301 10.82 -11.21 -16.30
CA LYS A 301 11.78 -11.39 -15.21
C LYS A 301 11.00 -11.22 -13.92
N THR A 302 11.12 -12.16 -13.00
CA THR A 302 10.54 -12.09 -11.66
C THR A 302 11.67 -12.07 -10.64
N PRO A 303 11.96 -10.93 -9.98
CA PRO A 303 12.94 -10.91 -8.90
C PRO A 303 12.41 -11.70 -7.71
N VAL A 304 13.28 -12.49 -7.11
CA VAL A 304 13.03 -13.15 -5.83
C VAL A 304 13.87 -12.41 -4.80
N TRP A 305 13.25 -11.97 -3.71
CA TRP A 305 13.96 -11.17 -2.70
C TRP A 305 15.08 -12.01 -2.07
N LEU A 306 16.34 -11.60 -2.31
CA LEU A 306 17.60 -12.26 -1.92
C LEU A 306 18.06 -13.46 -2.77
N ASP A 307 17.33 -13.84 -3.82
CA ASP A 307 17.69 -14.96 -4.71
C ASP A 307 17.88 -14.50 -6.17
N GLU A 308 18.39 -15.40 -7.01
CA GLU A 308 18.49 -15.16 -8.44
C GLU A 308 17.10 -14.98 -9.07
N PRO A 309 16.94 -14.00 -9.99
CA PRO A 309 15.66 -13.76 -10.64
C PRO A 309 15.30 -14.92 -11.57
N SER A 310 14.02 -15.30 -11.59
CA SER A 310 13.53 -16.29 -12.53
C SER A 310 12.98 -15.63 -13.79
N TYR A 311 13.32 -16.19 -14.95
CA TYR A 311 12.84 -15.71 -16.26
C TYR A 311 11.83 -16.69 -16.82
N ARG A 312 10.74 -16.15 -17.37
CA ARG A 312 9.67 -16.93 -17.97
C ARG A 312 9.29 -16.32 -19.31
N LEU A 313 9.16 -17.17 -20.31
CA LEU A 313 8.82 -16.80 -21.68
C LEU A 313 7.30 -16.91 -21.88
N TYR A 314 6.73 -15.85 -22.43
CA TYR A 314 5.31 -15.71 -22.72
C TYR A 314 5.06 -15.30 -24.16
N LYS A 315 3.83 -15.50 -24.62
CA LYS A 315 3.29 -14.95 -25.86
C LYS A 315 2.13 -14.01 -25.56
N GLU A 316 2.01 -12.94 -26.32
CA GLU A 316 0.84 -12.07 -26.25
C GLU A 316 -0.41 -12.83 -26.72
N LYS A 317 -1.40 -12.95 -25.82
CA LYS A 317 -2.74 -13.47 -26.16
C LYS A 317 -3.66 -12.32 -26.55
N ASN A 318 -3.61 -11.21 -25.80
CA ASN A 318 -4.30 -9.97 -26.08
C ASN A 318 -3.66 -8.79 -25.34
N ILE A 319 -4.27 -7.61 -25.46
CA ILE A 319 -3.77 -6.36 -24.86
C ILE A 319 -3.61 -6.43 -23.33
N LEU A 320 -4.29 -7.34 -22.63
CA LEU A 320 -4.21 -7.49 -21.17
C LEU A 320 -3.51 -8.77 -20.71
N VAL A 321 -3.39 -9.80 -21.55
CA VAL A 321 -3.04 -11.16 -21.11
C VAL A 321 -1.83 -11.71 -21.87
N LEU A 322 -0.92 -12.29 -21.09
CA LEU A 322 0.21 -13.07 -21.54
C LEU A 322 -0.08 -14.56 -21.29
N GLN A 323 0.23 -15.39 -22.29
CA GLN A 323 0.13 -16.84 -22.20
C GLN A 323 1.52 -17.42 -21.97
N PHE A 324 1.68 -18.21 -20.91
CA PHE A 324 2.94 -18.87 -20.59
C PHE A 324 3.31 -19.88 -21.68
N LEU A 325 4.59 -19.87 -22.08
CA LEU A 325 5.17 -20.88 -22.96
C LEU A 325 6.07 -21.82 -22.17
N ARG A 326 7.11 -21.27 -21.51
CA ARG A 326 8.09 -22.03 -20.75
C ARG A 326 8.94 -21.14 -19.83
N SER A 327 9.76 -21.76 -18.99
CA SER A 327 10.86 -21.11 -18.27
C SER A 327 11.98 -20.72 -19.24
N ALA A 328 12.77 -19.71 -18.87
CA ALA A 328 13.88 -19.18 -19.67
C ALA A 328 15.15 -19.03 -18.83
N ASP A 329 16.31 -19.14 -19.46
CA ASP A 329 17.61 -18.96 -18.78
C ASP A 329 18.03 -17.49 -18.66
N GLY A 330 17.37 -16.59 -19.39
CA GLY A 330 17.67 -15.17 -19.35
C GLY A 330 16.84 -14.36 -20.34
N ILE A 331 17.20 -13.09 -20.51
CA ILE A 331 16.50 -12.15 -21.41
C ILE A 331 16.78 -12.47 -22.90
N GLU A 332 17.88 -13.15 -23.20
CA GLU A 332 18.25 -13.53 -24.57
C GLU A 332 17.55 -14.82 -25.03
N ASP A 333 16.95 -15.56 -24.11
CA ASP A 333 16.33 -16.85 -24.38
C ASP A 333 14.90 -16.68 -24.93
N ILE A 334 14.83 -16.40 -26.24
CA ILE A 334 13.61 -16.02 -26.95
C ILE A 334 12.97 -17.16 -27.77
N ASP A 335 13.49 -18.38 -27.68
CA ASP A 335 13.04 -19.51 -28.53
C ASP A 335 11.69 -20.08 -28.05
N ALA A 336 10.62 -19.67 -28.73
CA ALA A 336 9.27 -20.16 -28.47
C ALA A 336 8.94 -21.50 -29.14
N SER A 337 9.85 -22.07 -29.94
CA SER A 337 9.60 -23.34 -30.64
C SER A 337 9.73 -24.55 -29.72
N ILE A 338 10.56 -24.44 -28.69
CA ILE A 338 10.78 -25.49 -27.71
C ILE A 338 9.73 -25.50 -26.61
N THR A 339 9.30 -26.69 -26.22
CA THR A 339 8.34 -26.92 -25.15
C THR A 339 8.99 -26.82 -23.78
N GLN A 340 8.18 -26.67 -22.71
CA GLN A 340 8.68 -26.71 -21.34
C GLN A 340 9.43 -28.03 -21.04
N GLN A 341 8.95 -29.17 -21.56
CA GLN A 341 9.59 -30.47 -21.32
C GLN A 341 10.97 -30.52 -21.99
N GLU A 342 11.05 -30.18 -23.27
CA GLU A 342 12.33 -30.16 -24.01
C GLU A 342 13.34 -29.20 -23.38
N TYR A 343 12.87 -28.05 -22.86
CA TYR A 343 13.71 -27.13 -22.11
C TYR A 343 14.28 -27.77 -20.83
N MET A 344 13.46 -28.47 -20.04
CA MET A 344 13.92 -29.15 -18.83
C MET A 344 14.90 -30.27 -19.16
N ASP A 345 14.60 -31.09 -20.18
CA ASP A 345 15.45 -32.21 -20.60
C ASP A 345 16.84 -31.72 -21.03
N LYS A 346 16.89 -30.62 -21.80
CA LYS A 346 18.14 -29.96 -22.17
C LYS A 346 18.90 -29.45 -20.95
N LYS A 347 18.21 -28.72 -20.05
CA LYS A 347 18.83 -28.12 -18.87
C LYS A 347 19.42 -29.16 -17.92
N TYR A 348 18.71 -30.25 -17.67
CA TYR A 348 19.23 -31.34 -16.83
C TYR A 348 20.35 -32.12 -17.52
N GLY A 349 20.25 -32.37 -18.83
CA GLY A 349 21.31 -33.03 -19.58
C GLY A 349 22.62 -32.22 -19.62
N ASP A 350 22.55 -30.89 -19.69
CA ASP A 350 23.73 -30.03 -19.62
C ASP A 350 24.32 -30.00 -18.19
N LEU A 351 23.47 -29.98 -17.16
CA LEU A 351 23.91 -30.05 -15.76
C LEU A 351 24.60 -31.39 -15.43
N GLU A 352 24.10 -32.50 -15.96
CA GLU A 352 24.70 -33.83 -15.79
C GLU A 352 26.11 -33.87 -16.38
N LYS A 353 26.31 -33.34 -17.60
CA LYS A 353 27.64 -33.24 -18.22
C LYS A 353 28.59 -32.35 -17.42
N GLU A 354 28.10 -31.23 -16.87
CA GLU A 354 28.93 -30.33 -16.05
C GLU A 354 29.39 -31.01 -14.75
N LEU A 355 28.50 -31.79 -14.13
CA LEU A 355 28.84 -32.61 -12.96
C LEU A 355 29.86 -33.70 -13.30
N GLU A 356 29.71 -34.38 -14.44
CA GLU A 356 30.69 -35.36 -14.93
C GLU A 356 32.08 -34.73 -15.13
N HIS A 357 32.15 -33.55 -15.77
CA HIS A 357 33.42 -32.84 -15.97
C HIS A 357 34.05 -32.35 -14.65
N GLN A 358 33.24 -31.96 -13.66
CA GLN A 358 33.75 -31.60 -12.34
C GLN A 358 34.36 -32.79 -11.61
N ASP A 359 33.74 -33.97 -11.70
CA ASP A 359 34.26 -35.18 -11.05
C ASP A 359 35.53 -35.70 -11.73
N GLU A 360 35.63 -35.61 -13.05
CA GLU A 360 36.89 -35.89 -13.77
C GLU A 360 38.03 -34.97 -13.31
N ASN A 361 37.78 -33.66 -13.21
CA ASN A 361 38.78 -32.69 -12.73
C ASN A 361 39.23 -32.98 -11.29
N LYS A 362 38.31 -33.34 -10.39
CA LYS A 362 38.66 -33.75 -9.02
C LYS A 362 39.55 -34.99 -9.01
N LYS A 363 39.28 -35.97 -9.88
CA LYS A 363 40.08 -37.19 -9.98
C LYS A 363 41.51 -36.89 -10.45
N VAL A 364 41.66 -36.09 -11.51
CA VAL A 364 42.99 -35.69 -12.02
C VAL A 364 43.82 -35.00 -10.93
N LYS A 365 43.21 -34.08 -10.18
CA LYS A 365 43.90 -33.38 -9.08
C LYS A 365 44.37 -34.33 -7.97
N LYS A 366 43.56 -35.32 -7.59
CA LYS A 366 43.95 -36.34 -6.60
C LYS A 366 45.12 -37.20 -7.09
N ILE A 367 45.17 -37.50 -8.39
CA ILE A 367 46.27 -38.25 -9.00
C ILE A 367 47.56 -37.41 -9.00
N GLU A 368 47.47 -36.13 -9.33
CA GLU A 368 48.61 -35.19 -9.27
C GLU A 368 49.21 -35.03 -7.87
N GLU A 369 48.36 -35.00 -6.84
CA GLU A 369 48.81 -34.99 -5.44
C GLU A 369 49.62 -36.25 -5.09
N GLY A 370 49.17 -37.43 -5.56
CA GLY A 370 49.87 -38.68 -5.31
C GLY A 370 51.25 -38.73 -5.98
N TYR A 371 51.34 -38.26 -7.23
CA TYR A 371 52.63 -38.11 -7.93
C TYR A 371 53.64 -37.28 -7.13
N LEU A 372 53.21 -36.09 -6.69
CA LEU A 372 54.09 -35.18 -5.94
C LEU A 372 54.53 -35.82 -4.62
N LYS A 373 53.60 -36.42 -3.88
CA LYS A 373 53.89 -36.98 -2.56
C LYS A 373 54.86 -38.16 -2.63
N ILE A 374 54.69 -39.05 -3.61
CA ILE A 374 55.60 -40.18 -3.84
C ILE A 374 56.98 -39.67 -4.23
N TYR A 375 57.04 -38.71 -5.15
CA TYR A 375 58.31 -38.12 -5.58
C TYR A 375 59.08 -37.52 -4.40
N GLU A 376 58.43 -36.66 -3.61
CA GLU A 376 59.05 -36.01 -2.46
C GLU A 376 59.52 -36.98 -1.37
N THR A 377 58.84 -38.12 -1.22
CA THR A 377 59.11 -39.06 -0.11
C THR A 377 60.16 -40.09 -0.48
N TYR A 378 60.14 -40.61 -1.70
CA TYR A 378 60.93 -41.80 -2.08
C TYR A 378 61.92 -41.56 -3.22
N ILE A 379 61.69 -40.58 -4.09
CA ILE A 379 62.43 -40.47 -5.37
C ILE A 379 63.39 -39.27 -5.38
N LYS A 380 62.99 -38.13 -4.82
CA LYS A 380 63.70 -36.84 -4.90
C LYS A 380 65.17 -36.88 -4.47
N ASP A 381 65.51 -37.73 -3.49
CA ASP A 381 66.89 -37.86 -2.98
C ASP A 381 67.80 -38.63 -3.95
N THR A 382 67.23 -39.41 -4.88
CA THR A 382 67.97 -40.19 -5.89
C THR A 382 67.93 -39.53 -7.27
N ASP A 383 66.80 -38.93 -7.61
CA ASP A 383 66.43 -38.44 -8.93
C ASP A 383 65.90 -36.99 -8.75
N GLU A 384 66.67 -36.00 -9.22
CA GLU A 384 66.39 -34.57 -8.94
C GLU A 384 65.33 -33.94 -9.86
N GLU A 385 64.93 -34.60 -10.94
CA GLU A 385 63.98 -34.05 -11.91
C GLU A 385 62.52 -34.30 -11.47
N TYR A 386 61.66 -33.31 -11.71
CA TYR A 386 60.21 -33.49 -11.63
C TYR A 386 59.58 -32.81 -12.83
N ARG A 387 59.43 -33.56 -13.93
CA ARG A 387 58.87 -33.04 -15.18
C ARG A 387 57.63 -33.83 -15.56
N LYS A 388 56.50 -33.14 -15.65
CA LYS A 388 55.24 -33.74 -16.09
C LYS A 388 55.23 -33.87 -17.61
N ASP A 389 54.88 -35.05 -18.10
CA ASP A 389 54.73 -35.33 -19.53
C ASP A 389 53.50 -36.23 -19.75
N TYR A 390 53.15 -36.48 -21.01
CA TYR A 390 51.92 -37.18 -21.39
C TYR A 390 52.20 -38.29 -22.40
N ASN A 391 51.59 -39.44 -22.20
CA ASN A 391 51.70 -40.53 -23.17
C ASN A 391 50.73 -40.32 -24.35
N ALA A 392 50.85 -41.15 -25.39
CA ALA A 392 50.00 -41.07 -26.58
C ALA A 392 48.49 -41.26 -26.30
N LYS A 393 48.12 -41.78 -25.12
CA LYS A 393 46.73 -41.94 -24.67
C LYS A 393 46.25 -40.75 -23.81
N GLY A 394 47.08 -39.74 -23.60
CA GLY A 394 46.76 -38.55 -22.81
C GLY A 394 46.91 -38.74 -21.29
N TYR A 395 47.43 -39.87 -20.81
CA TYR A 395 47.71 -40.04 -19.38
C TYR A 395 49.02 -39.33 -19.03
N SER A 396 48.98 -38.52 -17.98
CA SER A 396 50.16 -37.85 -17.45
C SER A 396 51.04 -38.82 -16.70
N TYR A 397 52.36 -38.67 -16.81
CA TYR A 397 53.38 -39.32 -15.99
C TYR A 397 54.44 -38.29 -15.59
N ILE A 398 55.23 -38.60 -14.55
CA ILE A 398 56.30 -37.72 -14.07
C ILE A 398 57.64 -38.34 -14.43
N VAL A 399 58.44 -37.65 -15.25
CA VAL A 399 59.85 -37.97 -15.48
C VAL A 399 60.66 -37.50 -14.29
N THR A 400 61.46 -38.43 -13.73
CA THR A 400 62.27 -38.18 -12.53
C THR A 400 63.77 -38.19 -12.82
N TYR A 401 64.15 -38.83 -13.92
CA TYR A 401 65.52 -38.83 -14.41
C TYR A 401 65.54 -39.12 -15.91
N GLU A 402 66.40 -38.41 -16.64
CA GLU A 402 66.61 -38.64 -18.05
C GLU A 402 68.04 -38.30 -18.48
N ASP A 403 68.70 -39.25 -19.17
CA ASP A 403 70.00 -39.03 -19.82
C ASP A 403 69.96 -39.51 -21.28
N GLU A 404 71.13 -39.62 -21.95
CA GLU A 404 71.23 -40.07 -23.34
C GLU A 404 70.87 -41.56 -23.54
N THR A 405 70.92 -42.37 -22.48
CA THR A 405 70.82 -43.83 -22.49
C THR A 405 69.57 -44.39 -21.81
N GLN A 406 68.96 -43.66 -20.88
CA GLN A 406 67.82 -44.14 -20.09
C GLN A 406 66.88 -43.02 -19.67
N ILE A 407 65.67 -43.40 -19.29
CA ILE A 407 64.67 -42.54 -18.66
C ILE A 407 64.00 -43.29 -17.50
N ARG A 408 63.70 -42.59 -16.41
CA ARG A 408 62.89 -43.08 -15.31
C ARG A 408 61.68 -42.19 -15.10
N TYR A 409 60.54 -42.82 -14.85
CA TYR A 409 59.29 -42.10 -14.70
C TYR A 409 58.29 -42.82 -13.78
N LEU A 410 57.50 -42.02 -13.07
CA LEU A 410 56.41 -42.46 -12.22
C LEU A 410 55.09 -42.31 -12.97
N MET A 411 54.27 -43.37 -12.99
CA MET A 411 52.98 -43.38 -13.69
C MET A 411 51.88 -43.99 -12.81
N TYR A 412 50.73 -43.33 -12.75
CA TYR A 412 49.50 -43.83 -12.13
C TYR A 412 48.98 -45.03 -12.93
N ASP A 413 48.60 -46.07 -12.20
CA ASP A 413 48.06 -47.30 -12.77
C ASP A 413 46.54 -47.39 -12.56
N ARG A 414 46.12 -47.51 -11.29
CA ARG A 414 44.71 -47.72 -10.94
C ARG A 414 44.41 -47.33 -9.50
N ASP A 415 43.13 -47.14 -9.22
CA ASP A 415 42.61 -47.09 -7.86
C ASP A 415 42.37 -48.52 -7.34
N ASN A 416 42.36 -48.69 -6.02
CA ASN A 416 41.84 -49.90 -5.38
C ASN A 416 40.32 -50.04 -5.64
N GLN A 417 39.76 -51.22 -5.33
CA GLN A 417 38.32 -51.49 -5.56
C GLN A 417 37.37 -50.48 -4.90
N GLU A 418 37.79 -49.89 -3.78
CA GLU A 418 37.02 -48.90 -3.03
C GLU A 418 37.22 -47.45 -3.52
N GLY A 419 38.18 -47.20 -4.43
CA GLY A 419 38.49 -45.85 -4.93
C GLY A 419 39.18 -44.93 -3.91
N THR A 420 39.62 -45.46 -2.77
CA THR A 420 40.21 -44.72 -1.64
C THR A 420 41.73 -44.58 -1.74
N LYS A 421 42.39 -45.45 -2.51
CA LYS A 421 43.85 -45.48 -2.63
C LYS A 421 44.25 -45.68 -4.08
N ALA A 422 45.24 -44.91 -4.53
CA ALA A 422 45.81 -45.01 -5.87
C ALA A 422 47.14 -45.75 -5.87
N GLN A 423 47.35 -46.58 -6.88
CA GLN A 423 48.60 -47.27 -7.14
C GLN A 423 49.36 -46.56 -8.27
N TYR A 424 50.65 -46.37 -8.04
CA TYR A 424 51.59 -45.78 -8.99
C TYR A 424 52.73 -46.75 -9.20
N VAL A 425 53.29 -46.75 -10.39
CA VAL A 425 54.39 -47.64 -10.79
C VAL A 425 55.53 -46.78 -11.27
N TYR A 426 56.72 -47.06 -10.75
CA TYR A 426 57.94 -46.36 -11.09
C TYR A 426 58.76 -47.24 -12.05
N TYR A 427 59.03 -46.69 -13.22
CA TYR A 427 59.59 -47.40 -14.34
C TYR A 427 60.98 -46.89 -14.71
N LYS A 428 61.74 -47.77 -15.36
CA LYS A 428 62.96 -47.46 -16.08
C LYS A 428 62.87 -47.97 -17.50
N ASN A 429 63.35 -47.18 -18.45
CA ASN A 429 63.45 -47.58 -19.84
C ASN A 429 64.83 -47.26 -20.41
N ILE A 430 65.31 -48.10 -21.32
CA ILE A 430 66.57 -47.88 -22.04
C ILE A 430 66.22 -47.22 -23.38
N LYS A 431 66.90 -46.12 -23.68
CA LYS A 431 66.76 -45.41 -24.95
C LYS A 431 67.53 -46.13 -26.06
N ASN A 432 66.95 -46.11 -27.24
CA ASN A 432 67.61 -46.49 -28.48
C ASN A 432 68.71 -45.49 -28.83
N THR A 433 69.59 -45.83 -29.79
CA THR A 433 70.69 -44.96 -30.23
C THR A 433 70.24 -43.61 -30.83
N ASP A 434 68.97 -43.51 -31.21
CA ASP A 434 68.35 -42.28 -31.72
C ASP A 434 67.61 -41.47 -30.62
N GLY A 435 67.69 -41.90 -29.35
CA GLY A 435 67.04 -41.29 -28.20
C GLY A 435 65.57 -41.68 -28.00
N SER A 436 64.98 -42.46 -28.91
CA SER A 436 63.61 -42.97 -28.76
C SER A 436 63.52 -44.07 -27.69
N TRP A 437 62.37 -44.22 -27.06
CA TRP A 437 62.11 -45.29 -26.08
C TRP A 437 60.63 -45.70 -26.11
N SER A 438 60.33 -46.88 -25.56
CA SER A 438 59.00 -47.50 -25.64
C SER A 438 58.54 -47.94 -24.26
N MET A 439 57.41 -47.41 -23.79
CA MET A 439 56.81 -47.79 -22.51
C MET A 439 56.50 -49.30 -22.39
N MET A 440 56.42 -50.04 -23.51
CA MET A 440 56.19 -51.49 -23.51
C MET A 440 57.38 -52.29 -22.98
N ASP A 441 58.59 -51.73 -23.10
CA ASP A 441 59.85 -52.40 -22.73
C ASP A 441 60.37 -51.92 -21.37
N ALA A 442 59.49 -51.30 -20.57
CA ALA A 442 59.84 -50.70 -19.30
C ALA A 442 60.08 -51.76 -18.20
N GLU A 443 61.17 -51.60 -17.46
CA GLU A 443 61.46 -52.32 -16.23
C GLU A 443 60.75 -51.62 -15.06
N ILE A 444 60.07 -52.37 -14.20
CA ILE A 444 59.46 -51.82 -12.97
C ILE A 444 60.55 -51.74 -11.90
N LEU A 445 60.84 -50.52 -11.46
CA LEU A 445 61.76 -50.24 -10.37
C LEU A 445 61.09 -50.39 -9.01
N ASP A 446 59.86 -49.88 -8.86
CA ASP A 446 59.03 -50.13 -7.68
C ASP A 446 57.55 -49.79 -7.94
N MET A 447 56.70 -50.09 -6.97
CA MET A 447 55.30 -49.67 -6.93
C MET A 447 55.00 -48.96 -5.61
N TYR A 448 54.21 -47.90 -5.71
CA TYR A 448 53.80 -47.09 -4.58
C TYR A 448 52.28 -47.04 -4.47
N GLN A 449 51.80 -46.86 -3.26
CA GLN A 449 50.40 -46.64 -2.98
C GLN A 449 50.20 -45.32 -2.24
N TYR A 450 49.30 -44.49 -2.73
CA TYR A 450 48.90 -43.23 -2.11
C TYR A 450 47.46 -43.35 -1.61
N ASP A 451 47.24 -42.97 -0.36
CA ASP A 451 45.92 -42.95 0.26
C ASP A 451 45.30 -41.55 0.15
N TYR A 452 44.17 -41.44 -0.55
CA TYR A 452 43.60 -40.13 -0.89
C TYR A 452 43.11 -39.35 0.34
N GLU A 453 42.73 -40.04 1.42
CA GLU A 453 42.19 -39.44 2.64
C GLU A 453 43.31 -39.05 3.61
N SER A 454 44.16 -40.02 3.97
CA SER A 454 45.25 -39.79 4.93
C SER A 454 46.42 -39.01 4.35
N LYS A 455 46.52 -38.93 3.01
CA LYS A 455 47.63 -38.30 2.28
C LYS A 455 48.98 -39.00 2.53
N GLU A 456 48.95 -40.24 3.02
CA GLU A 456 50.13 -41.06 3.26
C GLU A 456 50.51 -41.86 2.01
N VAL A 457 51.82 -42.08 1.84
CA VAL A 457 52.39 -42.90 0.76
C VAL A 457 53.09 -44.11 1.33
N LYS A 458 52.83 -45.26 0.73
CA LYS A 458 53.41 -46.55 1.13
C LYS A 458 54.15 -47.16 -0.05
N ASP A 459 55.41 -47.51 0.19
CA ASP A 459 56.18 -48.35 -0.70
C ASP A 459 55.67 -49.81 -0.66
N LEU A 460 55.45 -50.41 -1.82
CA LEU A 460 54.99 -51.78 -1.94
C LEU A 460 56.14 -52.77 -2.13
N HIS A 461 57.37 -52.29 -2.38
CA HIS A 461 58.58 -53.09 -2.64
C HIS A 461 58.33 -54.17 -3.70
N LYS A 462 57.70 -53.77 -4.81
CA LYS A 462 57.30 -54.66 -5.91
C LYS A 462 57.94 -54.22 -7.21
N THR A 463 58.78 -55.09 -7.75
CA THR A 463 59.45 -54.90 -9.04
C THR A 463 58.83 -55.73 -10.18
N SER A 464 57.65 -56.31 -9.93
CA SER A 464 56.84 -57.05 -10.92
C SER A 464 55.36 -57.04 -10.53
N TRP A 465 54.49 -57.26 -11.52
CA TRP A 465 53.03 -57.28 -11.36
C TRP A 465 52.49 -58.40 -10.46
#